data_AF-A0A921G051-F1
#
_entry.id   AF-A0A921G051-F1
#
_cell.length_a   1.000
_cell.length_b   1.000
_cell.length_c   1.000
_cell.angle_alpha   90.00
_cell.angle_beta   90.00
_cell.angle_gamma   90.00
#
_symmetry.space_group_name_H-M   'P 1'
#
loop_
_entity.id
_entity.type
_entity.pdbx_description
1 polymer ?
#
loop_
_entity_poly.entity_id
_entity_poly.type
_entity_poly.pdbx_seq_one_letter_code
_entity_poly.pdbx_strand_id
1 'polypeptide(L)' 'MTTTDIWWETIFEGNLSLGINKERLGELEEESFLYFDEEQQMQELAH' A
#
# COMPACT_ATOMS: atom_id res chain seq x y z
N MET A 1 20.07 25.98 8.04
CA MET A 1 19.40 24.67 7.86
C MET A 1 18.62 24.75 6.58
N THR A 2 18.94 23.93 5.58
CA THR A 2 18.12 23.77 4.38
C THR A 2 16.93 22.91 4.77
N THR A 3 15.78 23.54 4.99
CA THR A 3 14.51 22.84 5.21
C THR A 3 14.12 22.24 3.86
N THR A 4 14.26 20.93 3.71
CA THR A 4 13.74 20.22 2.54
C THR A 4 12.28 19.94 2.83
N ASP A 5 11.36 20.67 2.20
CA ASP A 5 9.94 20.38 2.31
C ASP A 5 9.67 19.00 1.71
N ILE A 6 9.21 18.08 2.55
CA ILE A 6 8.91 16.71 2.16
C ILE A 6 7.53 16.73 1.52
N TRP A 7 7.48 16.88 0.20
CA TRP A 7 6.22 17.02 -0.56
C TRP A 7 5.23 15.87 -0.34
N TRP A 8 5.70 14.68 0.04
CA TRP A 8 4.87 13.52 0.29
C TRP A 8 4.33 13.43 1.73
N GLU A 9 4.81 14.22 2.68
CA GLU A 9 4.36 14.14 4.09
C GLU A 9 2.85 14.34 4.22
N THR A 10 2.30 15.30 3.47
CA THR A 10 0.87 15.62 3.49
C THR A 10 -0.02 14.53 2.88
N ILE A 11 0.55 13.59 2.11
CA ILE A 11 -0.20 12.47 1.52
C ILE A 11 -0.63 11.47 2.60
N PHE A 12 0.18 11.33 3.65
CA PHE A 12 -0.08 10.44 4.77
C PHE A 12 -0.68 11.21 5.96
N GLU A 13 -1.55 12.19 5.69
CA GLU A 13 -2.32 12.87 6.73
C GLU A 13 -3.77 12.38 6.77
N GLY A 14 -4.49 12.68 7.87
CA GLY A 14 -5.90 12.32 8.01
C GLY A 14 -6.16 10.81 8.00
N ASN A 15 -7.06 10.34 7.12
CA ASN A 15 -7.43 8.93 7.02
C ASN A 15 -6.29 8.03 6.54
N LEU A 16 -5.25 8.61 5.92
CA LEU A 16 -4.05 7.90 5.47
C LEU A 16 -2.88 8.01 6.45
N SER A 17 -3.09 8.62 7.63
CA SER A 17 -2.05 8.78 8.66
C SER A 17 -1.52 7.49 9.26
N LEU A 18 -2.32 6.42 9.25
CA LEU A 18 -1.80 5.10 9.60
C LEU A 18 -1.02 4.45 8.45
N GLY A 19 -1.13 4.95 7.22
CA GLY A 19 -0.53 4.31 6.02
C GLY A 19 -1.08 2.92 5.73
N ILE A 20 -2.21 2.54 6.33
CA ILE A 20 -2.74 1.17 6.31
C ILE A 20 -4.16 1.18 5.75
N ASN A 21 -4.37 0.37 4.71
CA ASN A 21 -5.72 0.04 4.25
C ASN A 21 -6.34 -1.01 5.19
N LYS A 22 -7.30 -0.57 6.01
CA LYS A 22 -7.97 -1.44 7.00
C LYS A 22 -8.75 -2.59 6.37
N GLU A 23 -9.23 -2.44 5.15
CA GLU A 23 -10.00 -3.47 4.44
C GLU A 23 -9.13 -4.64 4.01
N ARG A 24 -7.83 -4.39 3.79
CA ARG A 24 -6.84 -5.37 3.34
C ARG A 24 -5.92 -5.84 4.46
N LEU A 25 -6.17 -5.43 5.71
CA LEU A 25 -5.30 -5.76 6.84
C LEU A 25 -5.20 -7.27 7.06
N GLY A 26 -6.28 -8.02 6.84
CA GLY A 26 -6.31 -9.48 6.99
C GLY A 26 -5.41 -10.21 5.99
N GLU A 27 -5.11 -9.61 4.83
CA GLU A 27 -4.20 -10.20 3.84
C GLU A 27 -2.76 -10.23 4.36
N LEU A 28 -2.38 -9.35 5.29
CA LEU A 28 -1.05 -9.32 5.90
C LEU A 28 -0.78 -10.53 6.82
N GLU A 29 -1.82 -11.29 7.20
CA GLU A 29 -1.66 -12.53 7.97
C GLU A 29 -1.23 -13.71 7.10
N GLU A 30 -1.41 -13.61 5.78
CA GLU A 30 -1.03 -14.66 4.84
C GLU A 30 0.39 -14.43 4.31
N GLU A 31 1.25 -15.46 4.38
CA GLU A 31 2.63 -15.38 3.88
C GLU A 31 2.69 -15.15 2.35
N SER A 32 1.64 -15.59 1.64
CA SER A 32 1.41 -15.36 0.20
C SER A 32 1.43 -13.88 -0.17
N PHE A 33 1.00 -12.99 0.73
CA PHE A 33 0.98 -11.54 0.49
C PHE A 33 2.36 -10.97 0.13
N LEU A 34 3.43 -11.55 0.65
CA LEU A 34 4.79 -11.07 0.40
C LEU A 34 5.33 -11.48 -0.97
N TYR A 35 4.67 -12.44 -1.62
CA TYR A 35 5.11 -12.99 -2.89
C TYR A 35 4.31 -12.39 -4.04
N PHE A 36 5.04 -12.05 -5.10
CA PHE A 36 4.42 -11.61 -6.34
C PHE A 36 3.89 -12.82 -7.10
N ASP A 37 2.57 -12.89 -7.28
CA ASP A 37 1.90 -13.90 -8.10
C ASP A 37 1.57 -13.33 -9.48
N GLU A 38 2.34 -13.76 -10.49
CA GLU A 38 2.16 -13.36 -11.89
C GLU A 38 0.80 -13.81 -12.46
N GLU A 39 0.30 -14.98 -12.04
CA GLU A 39 -0.95 -15.53 -12.57
C GLU A 39 -2.16 -14.76 -12.07
N GLN A 40 -2.15 -14.38 -10.78
CA GLN A 40 -3.20 -13.56 -10.18
C GLN A 40 -3.27 -12.16 -10.82
N GLN A 41 -2.11 -11.53 -11.07
CA GLN A 41 -2.03 -10.22 -11.74
C GLN A 41 -2.55 -10.25 -13.17
N MET A 42 -2.22 -11.32 -13.93
CA MET A 42 -2.71 -11.48 -15.30
C MET A 42 -4.24 -11.61 -15.37
N GLN A 43 -4.87 -12.20 -14.35
CA GLN A 43 -6.32 -12.33 -14.28
C GLN A 43 -7.02 -11.00 -13.96
N GLU A 44 -6.46 -10.19 -13.05
CA GLU A 44 -7.01 -8.87 -12.71
C GLU A 44 -6.91 -7.87 -13.87
N LEU A 45 -5.85 -7.91 -14.68
CA LEU A 45 -5.67 -7.06 -15.86
C LEU A 45 -6.59 -7.41 -17.04
N ALA A 46 -7.17 -8.61 -17.04
CA ALA A 46 -8.06 -9.09 -18.08
C ALA A 46 -9.55 -8.76 -17.83
N HIS A 47 -9.88 -8.07 -16.73
CA HIS A 47 -11.23 -7.66 -16.33
C HIS A 47 -11.35 -6.14 -16.19
#